data_AF-Q3LVP7-F1
#
_entry.id   AF-Q3LVP7-F1
#
_cell.length_a   1.000
_cell.length_b   1.000
_cell.length_c   1.000
_cell.angle_alpha   90.00
_cell.angle_beta   90.00
_cell.angle_gamma   90.00
#
_symmetry.space_group_name_H-M   'P 1'
#
loop_
_entity.id
_entity.type
_entity.pdbx_description
1 polymer ?
#
loop_
_entity_poly.entity_id
_entity_poly.type
_entity_poly.pdbx_seq_one_letter_code
_entity_poly.pdbx_strand_id
1 'polypeptide(L)'
;EHINWLNEKPKGSVVYVAFGSSGKLGPEQMEEVVWGLKESAVNFLWVVRETEKEKLPKNFAGKGLVVEWCRQVEVLAHEAVGCFVTHCGL
;
A
#
# COMPACT_ATOMS: atom_id res chain seq x y z
N GLU A 1 -14.49 3.87 -1.08
CA GLU A 1 -14.06 3.68 0.33
C GLU A 1 -12.65 4.20 0.59
N HIS A 2 -11.62 3.74 -0.13
CA HIS A 2 -10.24 4.19 0.10
C HIS A 2 -9.99 5.70 -0.15
N ILE A 3 -10.71 6.34 -1.09
CA ILE A 3 -10.64 7.80 -1.27
C ILE A 3 -11.13 8.55 -0.02
N ASN A 4 -12.23 8.12 0.60
CA ASN A 4 -12.71 8.75 1.84
C ASN A 4 -11.68 8.60 2.96
N TRP A 5 -11.03 7.44 3.06
CA TRP A 5 -9.94 7.23 4.02
C TRP A 5 -8.76 8.18 3.75
N LEU A 6 -8.42 8.45 2.48
CA LEU A 6 -7.38 9.41 2.10
C LEU A 6 -7.75 10.87 2.42
N ASN A 7 -9.02 11.26 2.25
CA ASN A 7 -9.52 12.61 2.60
C ASN A 7 -9.29 12.97 4.08
N GLU A 8 -9.22 11.97 4.95
CA GLU A 8 -8.98 12.16 6.39
C GLU A 8 -7.50 12.28 6.76
N LYS A 9 -6.58 12.17 5.78
CA LYS A 9 -5.13 12.18 6.04
C LYS A 9 -4.51 13.52 5.66
N PRO A 10 -3.51 14.00 6.42
CA PRO A 10 -2.77 15.20 6.05
C PRO A 10 -2.13 15.09 4.66
N LYS A 11 -1.95 16.24 4.00
CA LYS A 11 -1.29 16.33 2.70
C LYS A 11 0.12 15.70 2.73
N GLY A 12 0.45 14.90 1.73
CA GLY A 12 1.74 14.23 1.58
C GLY A 12 2.10 13.23 2.68
N SER A 13 1.13 12.76 3.48
CA SER A 13 1.39 11.89 4.63
C SER A 13 1.15 10.39 4.39
N VAL A 14 0.68 10.03 3.20
CA VAL A 14 0.35 8.64 2.82
C VAL A 14 1.39 8.09 1.84
N VAL A 15 1.89 6.89 2.14
CA VAL A 15 2.66 6.07 1.22
C VAL A 15 1.71 5.14 0.46
N TYR A 16 1.66 5.29 -0.86
CA TYR A 16 0.95 4.36 -1.73
C TYR A 16 1.90 3.22 -2.14
N VAL A 17 1.47 1.96 -2.01
CA VAL A 17 2.27 0.79 -2.36
C VAL A 17 1.51 -0.07 -3.36
N ALA A 18 2.08 -0.30 -4.55
CA ALA A 18 1.51 -1.21 -5.54
C ALA A 18 2.58 -1.77 -6.50
N PHE A 19 2.61 -3.10 -6.61
CA PHE A 19 3.56 -3.82 -7.49
C PHE A 19 2.89 -4.29 -8.80
N GLY A 20 1.79 -3.66 -9.19
CA GLY A 20 1.09 -3.95 -10.46
C GLY A 20 0.48 -5.36 -10.52
N SER A 21 0.07 -5.76 -11.72
CA SER A 21 -0.53 -7.08 -12.01
C SER A 21 0.52 -8.18 -12.24
N SER A 22 1.70 -7.82 -12.72
CA SER A 22 2.79 -8.77 -13.02
C SER A 22 3.82 -8.89 -11.90
N GLY A 23 3.94 -7.87 -11.03
CA GLY A 23 4.83 -7.96 -9.87
C GLY A 23 4.34 -9.04 -8.90
N LYS A 24 5.28 -9.90 -8.49
CA LYS A 24 5.08 -10.95 -7.49
C LYS A 24 6.19 -10.82 -6.48
N LEU A 25 5.84 -10.46 -5.25
CA LEU A 25 6.80 -10.46 -4.15
C LEU A 25 6.96 -11.88 -3.62
N GLY A 26 8.20 -12.29 -3.39
CA GLY A 26 8.48 -13.47 -2.57
C GLY A 26 7.98 -13.26 -1.13
N PRO A 27 7.75 -14.33 -0.35
CA PRO A 27 7.34 -14.22 1.05
C PRO A 27 8.28 -13.34 1.89
N GLU A 28 9.60 -13.49 1.72
CA GLU A 28 10.61 -12.67 2.41
C GLU A 28 10.47 -11.19 2.04
N GLN A 29 10.29 -10.87 0.76
CA GLN A 29 10.10 -9.49 0.32
C GLN A 29 8.78 -8.89 0.83
N MET A 30 7.71 -9.69 0.90
CA MET A 30 6.43 -9.27 1.48
C MET A 30 6.61 -8.92 2.97
N GLU A 31 7.36 -9.75 3.70
CA GLU A 31 7.69 -9.52 5.10
C GLU A 31 8.50 -8.23 5.29
N GLU A 32 9.53 -7.99 4.46
CA GLU A 32 10.30 -6.74 4.51
C GLU A 32 9.45 -5.49 4.24
N VAL A 33 8.49 -5.56 3.31
CA VAL A 33 7.56 -4.45 3.07
C VAL A 33 6.68 -4.22 4.30
N VAL A 34 6.18 -5.28 4.94
CA VAL A 34 5.39 -5.19 6.17
C VAL A 34 6.21 -4.54 7.30
N TRP A 35 7.45 -5.00 7.50
CA TRP A 35 8.35 -4.44 8.51
C TRP A 35 8.65 -2.97 8.24
N GLY A 36 8.98 -2.61 7.01
CA GLY A 36 9.22 -1.22 6.62
C GLY A 36 8.02 -0.30 6.87
N LEU A 37 6.80 -0.76 6.53
CA LEU A 37 5.57 0.00 6.79
C LEU A 37 5.27 0.14 8.29
N LYS A 38 5.58 -0.88 9.10
CA LYS A 38 5.37 -0.85 10.54
C LYS A 38 6.35 0.08 11.25
N GLU A 39 7.64 -0.04 10.97
CA GLU A 39 8.71 0.73 11.62
C GLU A 39 8.70 2.21 11.20
N SER A 40 8.33 2.50 9.94
CA SER A 40 8.22 3.88 9.47
C SER A 40 7.04 4.65 10.11
N ALA A 41 6.08 3.95 10.72
CA ALA A 41 4.91 4.51 11.40
C ALA A 41 4.07 5.49 10.54
N VAL A 42 4.19 5.40 9.21
CA VAL A 42 3.48 6.22 8.23
C VAL A 42 2.05 5.71 8.01
N ASN A 43 1.18 6.58 7.50
CA ASN A 43 -0.07 6.12 6.88
C ASN A 43 0.26 5.46 5.54
N PHE A 44 -0.37 4.35 5.23
CA PHE A 44 -0.17 3.69 3.93
C PHE A 44 -1.46 3.18 3.32
N LEU A 45 -1.49 3.14 1.99
CA LEU A 45 -2.49 2.41 1.22
C LEU A 45 -1.73 1.39 0.38
N TRP A 46 -1.92 0.11 0.68
CA TRP A 46 -1.23 -0.98 -0.02
C TRP A 46 -2.21 -1.85 -0.78
N VAL A 47 -1.97 -1.98 -2.09
CA VAL A 47 -2.69 -2.91 -2.95
C VAL A 47 -2.02 -4.29 -2.87
N VAL A 48 -2.72 -5.25 -2.29
CA VAL A 48 -2.31 -6.67 -2.19
C VAL A 48 -3.40 -7.54 -2.80
N ARG A 49 -3.09 -8.18 -3.94
CA ARG A 49 -4.02 -9.06 -4.64
C ARG A 49 -4.41 -10.25 -3.76
N GLU A 50 -5.62 -10.79 -3.98
CA GLU A 50 -6.13 -11.96 -3.25
C GLU A 50 -5.14 -13.13 -3.27
N THR A 51 -4.54 -13.40 -4.43
CA THR A 51 -3.55 -14.48 -4.63
C THR A 51 -2.24 -14.30 -3.85
N GLU A 52 -2.00 -13.11 -3.31
CA GLU A 52 -0.80 -12.77 -2.54
C GLU A 52 -1.12 -12.58 -1.05
N LYS A 53 -2.40 -12.52 -0.65
CA LYS A 53 -2.81 -12.24 0.74
C LYS A 53 -2.29 -13.27 1.73
N GLU A 54 -2.15 -14.55 1.34
CA GLU A 54 -1.62 -15.60 2.22
C GLU A 54 -0.18 -15.35 2.68
N LYS A 55 0.56 -14.50 1.96
CA LYS A 55 1.94 -14.12 2.32
C LYS A 55 1.97 -13.01 3.37
N LEU A 56 0.86 -12.32 3.62
CA LEU A 56 0.80 -11.30 4.67
C LEU A 56 0.84 -11.97 6.04
N PRO A 57 1.58 -11.41 7.00
CA PRO A 57 1.52 -11.86 8.38
C PRO A 57 0.08 -11.74 8.91
N LYS A 58 -0.44 -12.82 9.53
CA LYS A 58 -1.83 -12.88 10.04
C LYS A 58 -2.20 -11.76 11.02
N ASN A 59 -1.20 -11.17 11.68
CA ASN A 59 -1.35 -10.08 12.65
C ASN A 59 -0.84 -8.74 12.12
N PHE A 60 -0.84 -8.53 10.80
CA PHE A 60 -0.48 -7.25 10.23
C PHE A 60 -1.50 -6.18 10.64
N ALA A 61 -1.16 -5.42 11.67
CA ALA A 61 -1.89 -4.26 12.14
C ALA A 61 -0.98 -3.04 11.99
N GLY A 62 -1.36 -2.13 11.09
CA GLY A 62 -0.65 -0.89 10.83
C GLY A 62 -1.61 0.29 10.74
N LYS A 63 -1.06 1.50 10.60
CA LYS A 63 -1.85 2.75 10.43
C LYS A 63 -2.39 2.93 9.00
N GLY A 64 -2.61 1.83 8.29
CA GLY A 64 -2.86 1.83 6.86
C GLY A 64 -4.00 0.93 6.42
N LEU A 65 -4.34 1.06 5.16
CA LEU A 65 -5.40 0.31 4.50
C LEU A 65 -4.77 -0.68 3.52
N VAL A 66 -5.08 -1.97 3.67
CA VAL A 66 -4.75 -3.00 2.68
C VAL A 66 -6.00 -3.29 1.87
N VAL A 67 -5.90 -3.11 0.55
CA VAL A 67 -7.01 -3.35 -0.38
C VAL A 67 -6.57 -4.31 -1.47
N GLU A 68 -7.52 -5.03 -2.06
CA GLU A 68 -7.23 -5.90 -3.20
C GLU A 68 -7.04 -5.10 -4.50
N TRP A 69 -7.79 -4.01 -4.64
CA TRP A 69 -7.78 -3.17 -5.82
C TRP A 69 -8.16 -1.72 -5.47
N CYS A 70 -7.68 -0.77 -6.26
CA CYS A 70 -8.07 0.64 -6.15
C CYS A 70 -8.08 1.33 -7.52
N ARG A 71 -8.71 2.51 -7.58
CA ARG A 71 -8.61 3.41 -8.74
C ARG A 71 -7.26 4.12 -8.68
N GLN A 72 -6.20 3.45 -9.13
CA GLN A 72 -4.80 3.88 -8.94
C GLN A 72 -4.54 5.33 -9.38
N VAL A 73 -5.11 5.77 -10.52
CA VAL A 73 -4.96 7.16 -10.99
C VAL A 73 -5.53 8.16 -9.99
N GLU A 74 -6.68 7.86 -9.39
CA GLU A 74 -7.30 8.74 -8.38
C GLU A 74 -6.49 8.74 -7.08
N VAL A 75 -5.95 7.60 -6.66
CA VAL A 75 -5.07 7.50 -5.49
C VAL A 75 -3.80 8.31 -5.70
N LEU A 76 -3.13 8.17 -6.85
CA LEU A 76 -1.90 8.90 -7.17
C LEU A 76 -2.12 10.40 -7.31
N ALA A 77 -3.29 10.83 -7.79
CA ALA A 77 -3.63 12.24 -7.90
C ALA A 77 -4.06 12.88 -6.57
N HIS A 78 -4.29 12.07 -5.52
CA HIS A 78 -4.80 12.55 -4.24
C HIS A 78 -3.71 13.26 -3.42
N GLU A 79 -4.02 14.44 -2.87
CA GLU A 79 -3.03 15.28 -2.18
C GLU A 79 -2.39 14.66 -0.94
N ALA A 80 -3.10 13.73 -0.28
CA ALA A 80 -2.57 12.98 0.85
C ALA A 80 -1.41 12.05 0.46
N VAL A 81 -1.31 11.62 -0.80
CA VAL A 81 -0.23 10.72 -1.24
C VAL A 81 1.06 11.52 -1.44
N GLY A 82 2.09 11.17 -0.69
CA GLY A 82 3.42 11.81 -0.74
C GLY A 82 4.52 10.92 -1.32
N CYS A 83 4.29 9.61 -1.41
CA CYS A 83 5.26 8.64 -1.88
C CYS A 83 4.57 7.48 -2.60
N PHE A 84 5.21 6.94 -3.65
CA PHE A 84 4.75 5.76 -4.36
C PHE A 84 5.85 4.69 -4.39
N VAL A 85 5.62 3.58 -3.70
CA VAL A 85 6.43 2.37 -3.81
C VAL A 85 5.86 1.50 -4.93
N THR A 86 6.64 1.35 -5.99
CA THR A 86 6.19 0.75 -7.25
C THR A 86 7.21 -0.22 -7.82
N HIS A 87 6.71 -1.15 -8.64
CA HIS A 87 7.52 -2.01 -9.50
C HIS A 87 8.00 -1.30 -10.79
N CYS A 88 7.69 -0.01 -10.97
CA CYS A 88 8.05 0.79 -12.15
C CYS A 88 7.49 0.21 -13.46
N GLY A 89 6.26 -0.32 -13.42
CA GLY A 89 5.52 -0.73 -14.62
C GLY A 89 5.26 0.45 -15.56
N LEU A 90 5.27 0.15 -16.87
CA LEU A 90 4.99 1.09 -17.96
C LEU A 90 3.49 1.24 -18.24
#